data_AF-A0A521GV01-F1
#
_entry.id   AF-A0A521GV01-F1
#
_cell.length_a   1.000
_cell.length_b   1.000
_cell.length_c   1.000
_cell.angle_alpha   90.00
_cell.angle_beta   90.00
_cell.angle_gamma   90.00
#
_symmetry.space_group_name_H-M   'P 1'
#
loop_
_entity.id
_entity.type
_entity.pdbx_description
1 polymer ?
#
loop_
_entity_poly.entity_id
_entity_poly.type
_entity_poly.pdbx_seq_one_letter_code
_entity_poly.pdbx_strand_id
1 'polypeptide(L)'
;MVTIYSFRPFLRLSRSSLPAAAGGLVQFELQFPGAEALCSHAILASAAGTGPGTMGGLVVPLGAVPVFRRSIQGTTPPGAAGMRRQLDRSAAARATWEARPGALARWTGGKLWFAAVSFQAGVARCSSAAAGLAILP
;
A
#
# COMPACT_ATOMS: atom_id res chain seq x y z
N MET A 1 -8.00 33.21 -13.00
CA MET A 1 -7.11 32.66 -11.94
C MET A 1 -7.28 31.15 -11.95
N VAL A 2 -6.26 30.40 -12.39
CA VAL A 2 -6.33 28.93 -12.50
C VAL A 2 -5.67 28.33 -11.27
N THR A 3 -6.46 27.69 -10.42
CA THR A 3 -5.95 26.97 -9.25
C THR A 3 -5.55 25.56 -9.68
N ILE A 4 -4.25 25.28 -9.74
CA ILE A 4 -3.73 23.93 -9.96
C ILE A 4 -3.87 23.17 -8.64
N TYR A 5 -4.82 22.25 -8.56
CA TYR A 5 -4.92 21.32 -7.44
C TYR A 5 -3.78 20.29 -7.54
N SER A 6 -2.92 20.21 -6.52
CA SER A 6 -1.89 19.17 -6.44
C SER A 6 -2.50 17.86 -5.95
N PHE A 7 -2.34 16.79 -6.74
CA PHE A 7 -2.75 15.44 -6.36
C PHE A 7 -1.89 14.91 -5.22
N ARG A 8 -2.53 14.53 -4.10
CA ARG A 8 -1.86 13.92 -2.95
C ARG A 8 -2.29 12.45 -2.84
N PRO A 9 -1.45 11.47 -3.24
CA PRO A 9 -1.84 10.06 -3.30
C PRO A 9 -1.95 9.39 -1.93
N PHE A 10 -1.58 10.07 -0.83
CA PHE A 10 -1.43 9.58 0.55
C PHE A 10 -0.41 8.45 0.77
N LEU A 11 -0.07 7.67 -0.26
CA LEU A 11 0.94 6.63 -0.24
C LEU A 11 2.03 6.91 -1.27
N ARG A 12 3.29 6.85 -0.86
CA ARG A 12 4.47 6.91 -1.74
C ARG A 12 5.39 5.72 -1.49
N LEU A 13 5.97 5.19 -2.56
CA LEU A 13 7.02 4.16 -2.51
C LEU A 13 8.37 4.83 -2.71
N SER A 14 9.42 4.37 -2.02
CA SER A 14 10.79 4.86 -2.24
C SER A 14 11.34 4.50 -3.61
N ARG A 15 10.73 3.51 -4.29
CA ARG A 15 11.11 3.04 -5.61
C ARG A 15 9.91 2.55 -6.39
N SER A 16 9.96 2.70 -7.71
CA SER A 16 8.92 2.26 -8.64
C SER A 16 9.18 0.88 -9.23
N SER A 17 10.34 0.27 -8.98
CA SER A 17 10.68 -1.06 -9.46
C SER A 17 11.60 -1.86 -8.52
N LEU A 18 11.55 -3.19 -8.61
CA LEU A 18 12.46 -4.14 -7.97
C LEU A 18 12.87 -5.25 -8.96
N PRO A 19 14.14 -5.69 -8.97
CA PRO A 19 14.57 -6.90 -9.70
C PRO A 19 14.05 -8.17 -9.01
N ALA A 20 13.51 -9.12 -9.78
CA ALA A 20 12.95 -10.34 -9.23
C ALA A 20 14.02 -11.26 -8.67
N ALA A 21 15.16 -11.35 -9.35
CA ALA A 21 16.29 -12.18 -8.93
C ALA A 21 16.95 -11.68 -7.65
N ALA A 22 17.29 -10.38 -7.59
CA ALA A 22 18.01 -9.82 -6.44
C ALA A 22 17.09 -9.40 -5.28
N GLY A 23 15.81 -9.11 -5.54
CA GLY A 23 14.91 -8.56 -4.54
C GLY A 23 15.30 -7.14 -4.12
N GLY A 24 15.03 -6.79 -2.86
CA GLY A 24 15.45 -5.52 -2.27
C GLY A 24 14.44 -4.89 -1.31
N LEU A 25 14.82 -3.73 -0.78
CA LEU A 25 14.01 -2.96 0.16
C LEU A 25 13.10 -1.96 -0.57
N VAL A 26 11.84 -1.93 -0.16
CA VAL A 26 10.86 -0.88 -0.49
C VAL A 26 10.45 -0.20 0.80
N GLN A 27 10.54 1.13 0.83
CA GLN A 27 9.97 1.92 1.91
C GLN A 27 8.65 2.51 1.44
N PHE A 28 7.66 2.48 2.33
CA PHE A 28 6.35 3.07 2.13
C PHE A 28 6.25 4.28 3.05
N GLU A 29 5.89 5.42 2.47
CA GLU A 29 5.64 6.66 3.20
C GLU A 29 4.16 6.99 3.08
N LEU A 30 3.50 7.12 4.24
CA LEU A 30 2.09 7.41 4.34
C LEU A 30 1.94 8.84 4.86
N GLN A 31 1.05 9.60 4.22
CA GLN A 31 0.65 10.94 4.64
C GLN A 31 -0.84 11.12 4.37
N PHE A 32 -1.66 10.83 5.36
CA PHE A 32 -3.10 11.04 5.29
C PHE A 32 -3.47 12.50 5.62
N PRO A 33 -4.72 12.93 5.36
CA PRO A 33 -5.25 14.16 5.91
C PRO A 33 -5.17 14.17 7.44
N GLY A 34 -4.99 15.36 8.05
CA GLY A 34 -4.85 15.49 9.51
C GLY A 34 -6.04 14.95 10.32
N ALA A 35 -7.23 14.85 9.71
CA ALA A 35 -8.40 14.22 10.32
C ALA A 35 -8.21 12.71 10.64
N GLU A 36 -7.22 12.07 10.02
CA GLU A 36 -6.86 10.67 10.25
C GLU A 36 -5.73 10.52 11.27
N ALA A 37 -5.25 11.61 11.91
CA ALA A 37 -4.23 11.51 12.94
C ALA A 37 -4.65 10.53 14.05
N LEU A 38 -3.69 9.74 14.54
CA LEU A 38 -3.91 8.68 15.54
C LEU A 38 -4.88 7.56 15.11
N CYS A 39 -5.40 7.56 13.88
CA CYS A 39 -6.12 6.40 13.35
C CYS A 39 -5.14 5.25 13.07
N SER A 40 -5.65 4.02 13.07
CA SER A 40 -4.86 2.88 12.60
C SER A 40 -4.84 2.84 11.07
N HIS A 41 -3.81 2.27 10.46
CA HIS A 41 -3.70 2.09 9.02
C HIS A 41 -3.36 0.65 8.64
N ALA A 42 -3.61 0.31 7.38
CA ALA A 42 -3.12 -0.90 6.73
C ALA A 42 -2.66 -0.58 5.30
N ILE A 43 -1.54 -1.16 4.87
CA ILE A 43 -1.12 -1.19 3.48
C ILE A 43 -1.61 -2.51 2.87
N LEU A 44 -2.45 -2.39 1.86
CA LEU A 44 -3.02 -3.49 1.10
C LEU A 44 -2.25 -3.68 -0.21
N ALA A 45 -2.20 -4.90 -0.72
CA ALA A 45 -1.51 -5.21 -1.97
C ALA A 45 -2.42 -5.98 -2.94
N SER A 46 -2.18 -5.82 -4.24
CA SER A 46 -2.82 -6.59 -5.31
C SER A 46 -1.89 -6.80 -6.49
N ALA A 47 -1.90 -8.01 -7.05
CA ALA A 47 -1.17 -8.33 -8.27
C ALA A 47 -2.03 -8.18 -9.54
N ALA A 48 -3.33 -7.94 -9.40
CA ALA A 48 -4.27 -7.89 -10.52
C ALA A 48 -4.50 -6.50 -11.10
N GLY A 49 -3.88 -5.47 -10.52
CA GLY A 49 -4.04 -4.09 -10.99
C GLY A 49 -4.88 -3.19 -10.09
N THR A 50 -5.20 -2.03 -10.65
CA THR A 50 -6.09 -1.01 -10.09
C THR A 50 -7.53 -1.32 -10.54
N GLY A 51 -8.24 -2.13 -9.76
CA GLY A 51 -9.69 -2.33 -9.89
C GLY A 51 -10.38 -1.95 -8.58
N PRO A 52 -11.68 -1.66 -8.54
CA PRO A 52 -12.34 -1.37 -7.27
C PRO A 52 -12.45 -2.67 -6.45
N GLY A 53 -11.70 -2.72 -5.36
CA GLY A 53 -11.94 -3.64 -4.25
C GLY A 53 -12.78 -2.94 -3.18
N THR A 54 -13.45 -3.70 -2.32
CA THR A 54 -14.23 -3.14 -1.21
C THR A 54 -13.74 -3.70 0.12
N MET A 55 -13.63 -2.84 1.13
CA MET A 55 -13.32 -3.23 2.50
C MET A 55 -14.21 -2.44 3.46
N GLY A 56 -15.10 -3.14 4.18
CA GLY A 56 -15.99 -2.49 5.15
C GLY A 56 -16.87 -1.38 4.55
N GLY A 57 -17.30 -1.53 3.29
CA GLY A 57 -18.06 -0.51 2.56
C GLY A 57 -17.22 0.58 1.88
N LEU A 58 -15.92 0.69 2.19
CA LEU A 58 -15.00 1.62 1.53
C LEU A 58 -14.46 1.02 0.22
N VAL A 59 -14.49 1.80 -0.85
CA VAL A 59 -13.85 1.45 -2.12
C VAL A 59 -12.35 1.69 -2.01
N VAL A 60 -11.56 0.65 -2.31
CA VAL A 60 -10.09 0.69 -2.38
C VAL A 60 -9.68 0.46 -3.83
N PRO A 61 -8.76 1.26 -4.39
CA PRO A 61 -8.38 1.15 -5.81
C PRO A 61 -7.42 -0.02 -6.10
N LEU A 62 -7.72 -1.22 -5.57
CA LEU A 62 -6.98 -2.46 -5.79
C LEU A 62 -7.91 -3.61 -6.19
N GLY A 63 -7.53 -4.37 -7.22
CA GLY A 63 -8.30 -5.54 -7.65
C GLY A 63 -8.43 -6.58 -6.53
N ALA A 64 -9.64 -7.09 -6.32
CA ALA A 64 -10.01 -7.95 -5.17
C ALA A 64 -9.58 -9.43 -5.31
N VAL A 65 -8.29 -9.66 -5.57
CA VAL A 65 -7.69 -11.01 -5.73
C VAL A 65 -7.15 -11.58 -4.41
N PRO A 66 -6.68 -12.85 -4.35
CA PRO A 66 -6.28 -13.48 -3.09
C PRO A 66 -5.24 -12.69 -2.28
N VAL A 67 -4.30 -11.99 -2.93
CA VAL A 67 -3.32 -11.12 -2.25
C VAL A 67 -4.04 -10.00 -1.48
N PHE A 68 -5.01 -9.34 -2.11
CA PHE A 68 -5.80 -8.28 -1.48
C PHE A 68 -6.58 -8.80 -0.27
N ARG A 69 -7.26 -9.95 -0.42
CA ARG A 69 -8.02 -10.58 0.69
C ARG A 69 -7.12 -10.95 1.87
N ARG A 70 -5.93 -11.50 1.59
CA ARG A 70 -4.91 -11.81 2.61
C ARG A 70 -4.43 -10.55 3.32
N SER A 71 -4.17 -9.47 2.58
CA SER A 71 -3.81 -8.19 3.18
C SER A 71 -4.90 -7.61 4.08
N ILE A 72 -6.19 -7.77 3.73
CA ILE A 72 -7.33 -7.38 4.59
C ILE A 72 -7.34 -8.20 5.88
N GLN A 73 -7.03 -9.49 5.81
CA GLN A 73 -6.95 -10.39 6.98
C GLN A 73 -5.70 -10.16 7.84
N GLY A 74 -4.86 -9.18 7.51
CA GLY A 74 -3.66 -8.87 8.26
C GLY A 74 -2.45 -9.71 7.90
N THR A 75 -2.54 -10.58 6.88
CA THR A 75 -1.39 -11.29 6.36
C THR A 75 -0.51 -10.35 5.56
N THR A 76 0.72 -10.15 6.02
CA THR A 76 1.75 -9.37 5.34
C THR A 76 2.78 -10.30 4.69
N PRO A 77 3.46 -9.86 3.62
CA PRO A 77 4.54 -10.66 3.05
C PRO A 77 5.71 -10.77 4.03
N PRO A 78 6.51 -11.86 3.97
CA PRO A 78 7.73 -11.98 4.74
C PRO A 78 8.66 -10.78 4.51
N GLY A 79 9.35 -10.33 5.57
CA GLY A 79 10.22 -9.15 5.53
C GLY A 79 9.47 -7.82 5.57
N ALA A 80 8.15 -7.81 5.74
CA ALA A 80 7.38 -6.60 5.89
C ALA A 80 7.28 -6.14 7.36
N ALA A 81 7.48 -4.85 7.61
CA ALA A 81 7.34 -4.22 8.91
C ALA A 81 6.54 -2.93 8.79
N GLY A 82 5.69 -2.63 9.78
CA GLY A 82 4.91 -1.37 9.80
C GLY A 82 3.73 -1.32 8.83
N MET A 83 3.42 -2.40 8.11
CA MET A 83 2.29 -2.45 7.17
C MET A 83 0.93 -2.21 7.82
N ARG A 84 0.82 -2.47 9.13
CA ARG A 84 -0.33 -2.15 9.97
C ARG A 84 0.13 -1.54 11.27
N ARG A 85 -0.15 -0.27 11.50
CA ARG A 85 0.20 0.47 12.73
C ARG A 85 -0.76 1.64 12.94
N GLN A 86 -0.54 2.40 14.00
CA GLN A 86 -1.19 3.69 14.20
C GLN A 86 -0.42 4.77 13.45
N LEU A 87 -1.15 5.69 12.83
CA LEU A 87 -0.62 6.94 12.30
C LEU A 87 -0.18 7.85 13.46
N ASP A 88 0.86 8.63 13.25
CA ASP A 88 1.31 9.61 14.24
C ASP A 88 0.37 10.82 14.36
N ARG A 89 0.74 11.80 15.19
CA ARG A 89 -0.04 13.03 15.40
C ARG A 89 -0.13 13.92 14.15
N SER A 90 0.74 13.70 13.17
CA SER A 90 0.72 14.38 11.87
C SER A 90 0.02 13.57 10.77
N ALA A 91 -0.69 12.49 11.14
CA ALA A 91 -1.33 11.55 10.22
C ALA A 91 -0.33 10.88 9.25
N ALA A 92 0.91 10.68 9.71
CA ALA A 92 1.97 10.06 8.93
C ALA A 92 2.36 8.68 9.49
N ALA A 93 2.92 7.85 8.63
CA ALA A 93 3.57 6.60 9.02
C ALA A 93 4.60 6.16 7.99
N ARG A 94 5.47 5.24 8.41
CA ARG A 94 6.41 4.54 7.53
C ARG A 94 6.26 3.03 7.69
N ALA A 95 6.39 2.33 6.57
CA ALA A 95 6.50 0.87 6.55
C ALA A 95 7.65 0.46 5.64
N THR A 96 8.11 -0.77 5.80
CA THR A 96 9.14 -1.35 4.95
C THR A 96 8.72 -2.73 4.48
N TRP A 97 9.21 -3.12 3.31
CA TRP A 97 9.15 -4.49 2.84
C TRP A 97 10.48 -4.86 2.20
N GLU A 98 11.14 -5.84 2.80
CA GLU A 98 12.34 -6.45 2.26
C GLU A 98 11.96 -7.73 1.49
N ALA A 99 12.00 -7.65 0.17
CA ALA A 99 11.86 -8.82 -0.68
C ALA A 99 13.20 -9.55 -0.75
N ARG A 100 13.24 -10.79 -0.25
CA ARG A 100 14.42 -11.65 -0.39
C ARG A 100 14.72 -11.95 -1.86
N PRO A 101 15.98 -12.25 -2.22
CA PRO A 101 16.33 -12.74 -3.55
C PRO A 101 15.42 -13.91 -3.97
N GLY A 102 14.91 -13.86 -5.20
CA GLY A 102 14.00 -14.88 -5.77
C GLY A 102 12.56 -14.87 -5.22
N ALA A 103 12.24 -14.14 -4.15
CA ALA A 103 10.90 -14.11 -3.57
C ALA A 103 9.84 -13.52 -4.51
N LEU A 104 10.28 -12.79 -5.53
CA LEU A 104 9.41 -12.12 -6.50
C LEU A 104 9.29 -12.85 -7.84
N ALA A 105 9.93 -14.02 -8.00
CA ALA A 105 10.02 -14.73 -9.28
C ALA A 105 8.65 -15.01 -9.94
N ARG A 106 7.60 -15.25 -9.15
CA ARG A 106 6.23 -15.47 -9.66
C ARG A 106 5.55 -14.23 -10.24
N TRP A 107 6.14 -13.04 -10.04
CA TRP A 107 5.60 -11.77 -10.50
C TRP A 107 6.52 -11.07 -11.51
N THR A 108 7.60 -11.73 -11.96
CA THR A 108 8.53 -11.19 -12.95
C THR A 108 7.80 -10.73 -14.21
N GLY A 109 8.14 -9.52 -14.68
CA GLY A 109 7.48 -8.87 -15.82
C GLY A 109 6.13 -8.22 -15.48
N GLY A 110 5.66 -8.37 -14.24
CA GLY A 110 4.40 -7.82 -13.75
C GLY A 110 4.54 -6.56 -12.89
N LYS A 111 3.43 -6.17 -12.27
CA LYS A 111 3.37 -5.08 -11.28
C LYS A 111 2.62 -5.53 -10.04
N LEU A 112 3.15 -5.17 -8.88
CA LEU A 112 2.41 -5.18 -7.62
C LEU A 112 1.85 -3.78 -7.36
N TRP A 113 0.60 -3.72 -6.93
CA TRP A 113 -0.11 -2.49 -6.61
C TRP A 113 -0.39 -2.42 -5.13
N PHE A 114 -0.25 -1.24 -4.54
CA PHE A 114 -0.42 -1.00 -3.12
C PHE A 114 -1.37 0.16 -2.87
N ALA A 115 -2.16 0.09 -1.82
CA ALA A 115 -2.98 1.19 -1.34
C ALA A 115 -3.01 1.17 0.18
N ALA A 116 -2.95 2.33 0.81
CA ALA A 116 -3.10 2.49 2.24
C ALA A 116 -4.56 2.78 2.59
N VAL A 117 -5.05 2.23 3.69
CA VAL A 117 -6.38 2.50 4.24
C VAL A 117 -6.25 2.87 5.70
N SER A 118 -6.99 3.89 6.15
CA SER A 118 -7.12 4.26 7.56
C SER A 118 -8.37 3.65 8.21
N PHE A 119 -8.31 3.43 9.51
CA PHE A 119 -9.40 2.90 10.32
C PHE A 119 -9.51 3.63 11.65
N GLN A 120 -10.75 3.87 12.07
CA GLN A 120 -11.10 4.33 13.42
C GLN A 120 -12.04 3.30 14.04
N ALA A 121 -11.71 2.84 15.25
CA ALA A 121 -12.48 1.80 15.95
C ALA A 121 -12.77 0.55 15.07
N GLY A 122 -11.82 0.18 14.20
CA GLY A 122 -11.94 -0.97 13.30
C GLY A 122 -12.74 -0.71 12.01
N VAL A 123 -13.34 0.47 11.84
CA VAL A 123 -14.11 0.84 10.64
C VAL A 123 -13.20 1.58 9.66
N ALA A 124 -13.18 1.14 8.40
CA ALA A 124 -12.41 1.77 7.34
C ALA A 124 -12.97 3.18 7.02
N ARG A 125 -12.08 4.17 6.84
CA ARG A 125 -12.48 5.58 6.66
C ARG A 125 -11.99 6.20 5.35
N CYS A 126 -10.70 6.10 5.09
CA CYS A 126 -10.06 6.77 3.96
C CYS A 126 -9.12 5.80 3.25
N SER A 127 -9.03 5.90 1.92
CA SER A 127 -8.08 5.14 1.11
C SER A 127 -7.18 6.06 0.31
N SER A 128 -5.92 5.66 0.18
CA SER A 128 -4.94 6.27 -0.72
C SER A 128 -5.26 5.96 -2.18
N ALA A 129 -4.60 6.68 -3.09
CA ALA A 129 -4.48 6.22 -4.46
C ALA A 129 -3.59 4.97 -4.53
N ALA A 130 -3.72 4.18 -5.60
CA ALA A 130 -2.89 3.01 -5.81
C ALA A 130 -1.47 3.40 -6.26
N ALA A 131 -0.45 2.83 -5.62
CA ALA A 131 0.95 2.96 -5.98
C ALA A 131 1.46 1.66 -6.60
N GLY A 132 2.10 1.75 -7.77
CA GLY A 132 2.61 0.59 -8.50
C GLY A 132 4.11 0.37 -8.28
N LEU A 133 4.49 -0.91 -8.17
CA LEU A 133 5.86 -1.39 -8.12
C LEU A 133 6.06 -2.41 -9.24
N ALA A 134 6.88 -2.08 -10.23
CA ALA A 134 7.25 -2.96 -11.33
C ALA A 134 8.25 -4.03 -10.87
N ILE A 135 8.00 -5.28 -11.25
CA ILE A 135 8.91 -6.39 -10.96
C ILE A 135 9.68 -6.71 -12.24
N LEU A 136 10.95 -6.32 -12.25
CA LEU A 136 11.85 -6.54 -13.37
C LEU A 136 12.40 -7.97 -13.33
N PRO A 137 12.82 -8.53 -14.49
CA PRO A 137 13.62 -9.75 -14.53
C PRO A 137 14.78 -9.75 -13.53
#